data_AF-A0A423VE12-F1
#
_entry.id   AF-A0A423VE12-F1
#
_cell.length_a   1.000
_cell.length_b   1.000
_cell.length_c   1.000
_cell.angle_alpha   90.00
_cell.angle_beta   90.00
_cell.angle_gamma   90.00
#
_symmetry.space_group_name_H-M   'P 1'
#
loop_
_entity.id
_entity.type
_entity.pdbx_description
1 polymer ?
#
loop_
_entity_poly.entity_id
_entity_poly.type
_entity_poly.pdbx_seq_one_letter_code
_entity_poly.pdbx_strand_id
1 'polypeptide(L)'
;MATQVQSKVHEIKSENDTSHQFGPDTPLTGSKAVEDLQLGFSAERTSFRLPDGSTEVWIASTGTGFVVGSGYMLLAEWKSDGKQARVSPAMVDEDRAESAQVLQLTLGGSTPGFDSDDLSLRLAWAAIYALWLHPTHREDAIIAISVDSERVGEYLRCTGLAVTSPFSESTCPPAAIYWLQREAFWQGAGAPDDQHWLRSRPEESFPGFNGKLGVFASQLGFTREGNVCTVHPVRPPKPKPGALIYSRFIVELGQQLEIRHIDASNPAHFEAYARWQNSDRVNAGWKERGPDEKHRAYLAAQLANPHTMSCVFLWDKELAGYTEIGWVKEDNAACFFGAQCNIVVGEHDQNSHILVGEEHFRGGKRYEAVATSIKHTCFLRDPRTRQVVAEPRYDLSHVHIQNKYLPQEKKKRFDLPHKTAILFALQRERFFQEGHFV
;
A
#
# COMPACT_ATOMS: atom_id res chain seq x y z
N MET A 1 -16.74 58.46 13.39
CA MET A 1 -17.39 57.64 14.42
C MET A 1 -17.22 56.19 14.01
N ALA A 2 -16.25 55.53 14.62
CA ALA A 2 -15.95 54.13 14.41
C ALA A 2 -16.75 53.31 15.44
N THR A 3 -17.48 52.30 14.99
CA THR A 3 -18.14 51.36 15.89
C THR A 3 -17.46 50.01 15.71
N GLN A 4 -16.55 49.72 16.65
CA GLN A 4 -15.95 48.40 16.85
C GLN A 4 -17.05 47.42 17.31
N VAL A 5 -17.22 46.32 16.61
CA VAL A 5 -17.89 45.12 17.13
C VAL A 5 -16.79 44.12 17.44
N GLN A 6 -16.48 43.96 18.73
CA GLN A 6 -15.63 42.90 19.24
C GLN A 6 -16.43 41.59 19.23
N SER A 7 -16.07 40.64 18.39
CA SER A 7 -16.48 39.24 18.56
C SER A 7 -15.47 38.53 19.46
N LYS A 8 -15.92 38.12 20.64
CA LYS A 8 -15.19 37.17 21.50
C LYS A 8 -15.19 35.82 20.80
N VAL A 9 -14.04 35.40 20.28
CA VAL A 9 -13.80 34.00 19.88
C VAL A 9 -13.56 33.21 21.16
N HIS A 10 -14.47 32.31 21.50
CA HIS A 10 -14.20 31.23 22.45
C HIS A 10 -13.30 30.21 21.75
N GLU A 11 -12.08 30.03 22.25
CA GLU A 11 -11.25 28.86 21.97
C GLU A 11 -12.00 27.61 22.42
N ILE A 12 -12.53 26.85 21.45
CA ILE A 12 -12.88 25.46 21.66
C ILE A 12 -11.60 24.69 21.37
N LYS A 13 -10.89 24.28 22.44
CA LYS A 13 -9.84 23.25 22.34
C LYS A 13 -10.51 21.98 21.82
N SER A 14 -10.11 21.51 20.65
CA SER A 14 -10.48 20.20 20.15
C SER A 14 -9.68 19.13 20.92
N GLU A 15 -10.23 18.68 22.04
CA GLU A 15 -9.93 17.33 22.55
C GLU A 15 -10.68 16.34 21.65
N ASN A 16 -9.98 15.74 20.70
CA ASN A 16 -10.38 14.50 20.04
C ASN A 16 -9.10 13.86 19.50
N ASP A 17 -8.33 13.29 20.42
CA ASP A 17 -7.29 12.32 20.14
C ASP A 17 -7.64 11.06 20.94
N THR A 18 -8.62 10.30 20.44
CA THR A 18 -8.83 8.90 20.85
C THR A 18 -8.37 8.02 19.70
N SER A 19 -7.06 8.05 19.45
CA SER A 19 -6.37 6.95 18.82
C SER A 19 -6.39 5.76 19.80
N HIS A 20 -7.29 4.81 19.60
CA HIS A 20 -7.22 3.53 20.30
C HIS A 20 -6.05 2.73 19.71
N GLN A 21 -4.85 3.03 20.21
CA GLN A 21 -3.66 2.21 20.03
C GLN A 21 -3.80 0.95 20.89
N PHE A 22 -3.24 -0.17 20.43
CA PHE A 22 -2.88 -1.29 21.30
C PHE A 22 -1.76 -0.81 22.24
N GLY A 23 -2.13 -0.03 23.26
CA GLY A 23 -1.22 0.40 24.31
C GLY A 23 -0.79 -0.78 25.18
N PRO A 24 0.40 -0.73 25.79
CA PRO A 24 0.90 -1.81 26.66
C PRO A 24 0.10 -2.01 27.96
N ASP A 25 -0.89 -1.17 28.27
CA ASP A 25 -1.52 -1.08 29.60
C ASP A 25 -3.04 -1.31 29.63
N THR A 26 -3.64 -1.99 28.64
CA THR A 26 -5.03 -2.49 28.79
C THR A 26 -4.99 -3.98 29.12
N PRO A 27 -5.11 -4.40 30.39
CA PRO A 27 -5.16 -5.82 30.72
C PRO A 27 -6.52 -6.37 30.28
N LEU A 28 -6.54 -7.00 29.10
CA LEU A 28 -7.59 -7.93 28.69
C LEU A 28 -7.46 -9.18 29.57
N THR A 29 -8.10 -9.17 30.73
CA THR A 29 -8.19 -10.34 31.62
C THR A 29 -9.01 -11.42 30.91
N GLY A 30 -8.32 -12.35 30.24
CA GLY A 30 -8.94 -13.48 29.54
C GLY A 30 -8.12 -14.09 28.39
N SER A 31 -6.98 -13.52 27.97
CA SER A 31 -6.14 -14.12 26.93
C SER A 31 -5.34 -15.30 27.50
N LYS A 32 -5.32 -16.44 26.80
CA LYS A 32 -4.30 -17.47 27.04
C LYS A 32 -2.93 -16.87 26.72
N ALA A 33 -1.96 -17.02 27.61
CA ALA A 33 -0.60 -16.61 27.34
C ALA A 33 0.03 -17.59 26.34
N VAL A 34 0.90 -17.10 25.46
CA VAL A 34 1.67 -17.95 24.53
C VAL A 34 2.50 -19.01 25.28
N GLU A 35 2.86 -18.76 26.55
CA GLU A 35 3.54 -19.71 27.43
C GLU A 35 2.69 -20.94 27.83
N ASP A 36 1.35 -20.84 27.79
CA ASP A 36 0.44 -21.97 28.04
C ASP A 36 0.32 -22.91 26.84
N LEU A 37 0.72 -22.45 25.66
CA LEU A 37 0.90 -23.30 24.48
C LEU A 37 2.33 -23.86 24.58
N GLN A 38 2.48 -25.17 24.75
CA GLN A 38 3.77 -25.88 24.69
C GLN A 38 4.37 -25.81 23.27
N LEU A 39 4.69 -24.61 22.81
CA LEU A 39 5.38 -24.33 21.58
C LEU A 39 6.86 -24.59 21.86
N GLY A 40 7.36 -25.74 21.42
CA GLY A 40 8.80 -25.92 21.29
C GLY A 40 9.32 -24.81 20.39
N PHE A 41 10.13 -23.88 20.93
CA PHE A 41 10.66 -22.68 20.25
C PHE A 41 11.69 -22.98 19.13
N SER A 42 11.41 -23.99 18.32
CA SER A 42 12.17 -24.36 17.12
C SER A 42 11.43 -23.98 15.82
N ALA A 43 10.24 -23.38 15.89
CA ALA A 43 9.47 -23.02 14.71
C ALA A 43 9.98 -21.71 14.07
N GLU A 44 10.13 -21.71 12.74
CA GLU A 44 10.43 -20.53 11.94
C GLU A 44 9.34 -19.47 12.19
N ARG A 45 9.73 -18.32 12.76
CA ARG A 45 8.82 -17.24 13.15
C ARG A 45 9.06 -16.03 12.25
N THR A 46 8.01 -15.60 11.55
CA THR A 46 8.01 -14.35 10.79
C THR A 46 7.39 -13.25 11.63
N SER A 47 8.12 -12.16 11.85
CA SER A 47 7.64 -10.98 12.58
C SER A 47 7.61 -9.75 11.68
N PHE A 48 6.60 -8.90 11.86
CA PHE A 48 6.37 -7.72 11.04
C PHE A 48 5.58 -6.66 11.80
N ARG A 49 5.53 -5.44 11.26
CA ARG A 49 4.65 -4.38 11.76
C ARG A 49 3.46 -4.18 10.82
N LEU A 50 2.29 -3.89 11.39
CA LEU A 50 1.13 -3.46 10.61
C LEU A 50 1.40 -2.11 9.93
N PRO A 51 0.57 -1.71 8.94
CA PRO A 51 0.74 -0.43 8.26
C PRO A 51 0.65 0.82 9.15
N ASP A 52 0.15 0.72 10.37
CA ASP A 52 0.28 1.78 11.38
C ASP A 52 1.75 2.10 11.73
N GLY A 53 2.67 1.17 11.47
CA GLY A 53 4.09 1.27 11.76
C GLY A 53 4.45 1.03 13.22
N SER A 54 3.52 0.59 14.05
CA SER A 54 3.68 0.40 15.50
C SER A 54 3.22 -0.95 16.01
N THR A 55 2.14 -1.51 15.47
CA THR A 55 1.60 -2.78 15.97
C THR A 55 2.44 -3.93 15.44
N GLU A 56 3.19 -4.58 16.33
CA GLU A 56 3.99 -5.76 16.00
C GLU A 56 3.11 -7.01 15.98
N VAL A 57 3.23 -7.79 14.91
CA VAL A 57 2.53 -9.06 14.71
C VAL A 57 3.57 -10.10 14.31
N TRP A 58 3.32 -11.34 14.70
CA TRP A 58 4.14 -12.47 14.31
C TRP A 58 3.29 -13.68 13.97
N ILE A 59 3.81 -14.53 13.11
CA ILE A 59 3.26 -15.84 12.77
C ILE A 59 4.33 -16.90 12.95
N ALA A 60 3.96 -18.04 13.52
CA ALA A 60 4.84 -19.19 13.68
C ALA A 60 4.13 -20.47 13.25
N SER A 61 4.87 -21.36 12.60
CA SER A 61 4.39 -22.69 12.27
C SER A 61 4.18 -23.54 13.52
N THR A 62 3.12 -24.34 13.51
CA THR A 62 2.86 -25.40 14.48
C THR A 62 2.82 -26.74 13.75
N GLY A 63 2.85 -27.86 14.47
CA GLY A 63 2.78 -29.18 13.82
C GLY A 63 1.52 -29.41 12.98
N THR A 64 0.46 -28.62 13.16
CA THR A 64 -0.86 -28.80 12.52
C THR A 64 -1.41 -27.50 11.89
N GLY A 65 -0.60 -26.47 11.69
CA GLY A 65 -1.04 -25.17 11.16
C GLY A 65 -0.17 -24.01 11.63
N PHE A 66 -0.76 -22.87 12.00
CA PHE A 66 -0.03 -21.66 12.40
C PHE A 66 -0.67 -20.96 13.60
N VAL A 67 0.15 -20.25 14.37
CA VAL A 67 -0.31 -19.33 15.42
C VAL A 67 0.11 -17.91 15.07
N VAL A 68 -0.81 -16.96 15.26
CA VAL A 68 -0.58 -15.53 15.04
C VAL A 68 -0.69 -14.80 16.36
N GLY A 69 0.27 -13.94 16.69
CA GLY A 69 0.31 -13.22 17.96
C GLY A 69 0.89 -11.81 17.88
N SER A 70 0.80 -11.09 18.99
CA SER A 70 1.44 -9.79 19.22
C SER A 70 1.97 -9.77 20.65
N GLY A 71 3.27 -9.52 20.82
CA GLY A 71 3.93 -9.75 22.11
C GLY A 71 3.67 -11.17 22.62
N TYR A 72 3.08 -11.28 23.82
CA TYR A 72 2.66 -12.54 24.45
C TYR A 72 1.17 -12.89 24.21
N MET A 73 0.43 -12.05 23.49
CA MET A 73 -0.98 -12.25 23.21
C MET A 73 -1.17 -13.11 21.95
N LEU A 74 -2.02 -14.14 22.06
CA LEU A 74 -2.50 -14.91 20.92
C LEU A 74 -3.63 -14.14 20.22
N LEU A 75 -3.46 -13.83 18.93
CA LEU A 75 -4.44 -13.11 18.13
C LEU A 75 -5.34 -14.06 17.33
N ALA A 76 -4.78 -15.13 16.77
CA ALA A 76 -5.51 -16.12 15.99
C ALA A 76 -4.74 -17.44 15.86
N GLU A 77 -5.46 -18.51 15.54
CA GLU A 77 -4.93 -19.81 15.17
C GLU A 77 -5.44 -20.19 13.78
N TRP A 78 -4.54 -20.74 12.96
CA TRP A 78 -4.86 -21.43 11.71
C TRP A 78 -4.64 -22.92 11.93
N LYS A 79 -5.67 -23.75 11.77
CA LYS A 79 -5.57 -25.21 11.90
C LYS A 79 -5.89 -25.89 10.58
N SER A 80 -5.14 -26.94 10.25
CA SER A 80 -5.53 -27.88 9.21
C SER A 80 -6.10 -29.14 9.84
N ASP A 81 -7.31 -29.51 9.45
CA ASP A 81 -7.97 -30.78 9.80
C ASP A 81 -7.72 -31.88 8.74
N GLY A 82 -6.84 -31.62 7.78
CA GLY A 82 -6.55 -32.50 6.65
C GLY A 82 -7.58 -32.43 5.51
N LYS A 83 -8.64 -31.61 5.63
CA LYS A 83 -9.58 -31.36 4.53
C LYS A 83 -8.85 -30.71 3.36
N GLN A 84 -9.11 -31.21 2.16
CA GLN A 84 -8.57 -30.67 0.91
C GLN A 84 -9.67 -29.90 0.18
N ALA A 85 -9.31 -28.80 -0.47
CA ALA A 85 -10.19 -28.07 -1.36
C ALA A 85 -9.45 -27.70 -2.63
N ARG A 86 -10.19 -27.66 -3.74
CA ARG A 86 -9.68 -27.17 -5.00
C ARG A 86 -9.30 -25.70 -4.88
N VAL A 87 -8.11 -25.33 -5.36
CA VAL A 87 -7.56 -23.97 -5.38
C VAL A 87 -7.28 -23.48 -6.80
N SER A 88 -7.37 -24.35 -7.80
CA SER A 88 -7.36 -23.90 -9.20
C SER A 88 -8.71 -23.28 -9.60
N PRO A 89 -8.72 -22.27 -10.50
CA PRO A 89 -9.95 -21.68 -11.00
C PRO A 89 -10.90 -22.70 -11.64
N ALA A 90 -12.21 -22.40 -11.62
CA ALA A 90 -13.24 -23.30 -12.15
C ALA A 90 -13.17 -23.54 -13.67
N MET A 91 -12.44 -22.69 -14.41
CA MET A 91 -12.18 -22.88 -15.85
C MET A 91 -11.06 -23.88 -16.15
N VAL A 92 -10.32 -24.33 -15.13
CA VAL A 92 -9.27 -25.34 -15.31
C VAL A 92 -9.93 -26.72 -15.39
N ASP A 93 -9.47 -27.58 -16.30
CA ASP A 93 -9.99 -28.95 -16.42
C ASP A 93 -9.54 -29.83 -15.23
N GLU A 94 -10.25 -30.93 -14.98
CA GLU A 94 -10.01 -31.81 -13.81
C GLU A 94 -8.62 -32.44 -13.80
N ASP A 95 -8.05 -32.75 -14.97
CA ASP A 95 -6.71 -33.32 -15.11
C ASP A 95 -5.59 -32.35 -14.70
N ARG A 96 -5.91 -31.06 -14.63
CA ARG A 96 -5.02 -29.97 -14.21
C ARG A 96 -5.50 -29.30 -12.93
N ALA A 97 -6.52 -29.84 -12.28
CA ALA A 97 -7.06 -29.26 -11.06
C ALA A 97 -6.05 -29.40 -9.92
N GLU A 98 -5.84 -28.31 -9.19
CA GLU A 98 -4.95 -28.29 -8.03
C GLU A 98 -5.79 -28.17 -6.77
N SER A 99 -5.41 -28.90 -5.73
CA SER A 99 -6.07 -28.87 -4.42
C SER A 99 -5.04 -28.65 -3.32
N ALA A 100 -5.44 -27.91 -2.30
CA ALA A 100 -4.62 -27.60 -1.13
C ALA A 100 -5.42 -27.79 0.16
N GLN A 101 -4.69 -27.93 1.26
CA GLN A 101 -5.31 -28.09 2.57
C GLN A 101 -6.12 -26.84 2.93
N VAL A 102 -7.30 -27.06 3.51
CA VAL A 102 -8.12 -25.98 4.05
C VAL A 102 -7.55 -25.58 5.41
N LEU A 103 -7.33 -24.28 5.60
CA LEU A 103 -6.92 -23.70 6.87
C LEU A 103 -8.13 -23.07 7.57
N GLN A 104 -8.49 -23.60 8.73
CA GLN A 104 -9.55 -23.07 9.58
C GLN A 104 -9.00 -21.95 10.46
N LEU A 105 -9.62 -20.77 10.38
CA LEU A 105 -9.32 -19.62 11.23
C LEU A 105 -10.17 -19.62 12.50
N THR A 106 -9.51 -19.58 13.65
CA THR A 106 -10.12 -19.31 14.95
C THR A 106 -9.46 -18.07 15.58
N LEU A 107 -10.24 -17.07 15.97
CA LEU A 107 -9.72 -15.83 16.55
C LEU A 107 -9.52 -15.95 18.07
N GLY A 108 -8.40 -15.43 18.57
CA GLY A 108 -8.06 -15.37 19.99
C GLY A 108 -8.70 -14.16 20.67
N GLY A 109 -9.96 -14.29 21.11
CA GLY A 109 -10.63 -13.19 21.80
C GLY A 109 -12.15 -13.28 21.82
N SER A 110 -12.71 -14.31 22.46
CA SER A 110 -14.16 -14.41 22.70
C SER A 110 -14.52 -13.87 24.09
N THR A 111 -14.43 -12.55 24.30
CA THR A 111 -15.13 -11.93 25.44
C THR A 111 -16.37 -11.18 24.91
N PRO A 112 -17.60 -11.51 25.36
CA PRO A 112 -18.80 -10.82 24.90
C PRO A 112 -18.86 -9.40 25.49
N GLY A 113 -18.98 -8.40 24.62
CA GLY A 113 -19.17 -7.00 24.99
C GLY A 113 -18.99 -6.08 23.78
N PHE A 114 -19.84 -5.08 23.63
CA PHE A 114 -19.78 -4.10 22.53
C PHE A 114 -18.35 -3.53 22.38
N ASP A 115 -17.87 -3.44 21.14
CA ASP A 115 -16.47 -3.41 20.62
C ASP A 115 -15.84 -4.77 20.22
N SER A 116 -16.49 -5.91 20.50
CA SER A 116 -16.01 -7.24 20.07
C SER A 116 -15.98 -7.43 18.55
N ASP A 117 -16.92 -6.83 17.82
CA ASP A 117 -17.14 -7.13 16.41
C ASP A 117 -16.12 -6.44 15.51
N ASP A 118 -15.81 -5.17 15.78
CA ASP A 118 -14.78 -4.44 15.03
C ASP A 118 -13.39 -5.05 15.27
N LEU A 119 -13.10 -5.40 16.54
CA LEU A 119 -11.88 -6.09 16.90
C LEU A 119 -11.75 -7.44 16.18
N SER A 120 -12.84 -8.22 16.07
CA SER A 120 -12.83 -9.50 15.35
C SER A 120 -12.44 -9.34 13.88
N LEU A 121 -12.90 -8.29 13.21
CA LEU A 121 -12.54 -8.03 11.81
C LEU A 121 -11.07 -7.60 11.66
N ARG A 122 -10.57 -6.77 12.59
CA ARG A 122 -9.15 -6.37 12.65
C ARG A 122 -8.22 -7.56 12.89
N LEU A 123 -8.60 -8.46 13.79
CA LEU A 123 -7.85 -9.69 14.06
C LEU A 123 -7.86 -10.63 12.86
N ALA A 124 -9.02 -10.80 12.21
CA ALA A 124 -9.14 -11.63 11.01
C ALA A 124 -8.26 -11.10 9.86
N TRP A 125 -8.27 -9.78 9.60
CA TRP A 125 -7.43 -9.20 8.57
C TRP A 125 -5.93 -9.34 8.89
N ALA A 126 -5.53 -9.05 10.13
CA ALA A 126 -4.13 -9.22 10.56
C ALA A 126 -3.66 -10.69 10.48
N ALA A 127 -4.51 -11.65 10.82
CA ALA A 127 -4.20 -13.08 10.70
C ALA A 127 -4.02 -13.52 9.24
N ILE A 128 -4.85 -13.01 8.33
CA ILE A 128 -4.72 -13.25 6.88
C ILE A 128 -3.46 -12.59 6.34
N TYR A 129 -3.16 -11.37 6.76
CA TYR A 129 -1.93 -10.68 6.38
C TYR A 129 -0.69 -11.49 6.82
N ALA A 130 -0.68 -11.98 8.06
CA ALA A 130 0.40 -12.80 8.57
C ALA A 130 0.59 -14.08 7.74
N LEU A 131 -0.50 -14.70 7.29
CA LEU A 131 -0.46 -15.87 6.41
C LEU A 131 0.21 -15.55 5.07
N TRP A 132 -0.13 -14.42 4.44
CA TRP A 132 0.49 -13.96 3.18
C TRP A 132 1.97 -13.57 3.31
N LEU A 133 2.45 -13.31 4.53
CA LEU A 133 3.87 -13.05 4.79
C LEU A 133 4.67 -14.31 5.11
N HIS A 134 3.99 -15.42 5.45
CA HIS A 134 4.67 -16.67 5.81
C HIS A 134 5.29 -17.34 4.57
N PRO A 135 6.54 -17.84 4.65
CA PRO A 135 7.24 -18.47 3.51
C PRO A 135 6.46 -19.60 2.82
N THR A 136 5.63 -20.32 3.56
CA THR A 136 4.79 -21.42 3.02
C THR A 136 3.71 -20.95 2.05
N HIS A 137 3.19 -19.73 2.21
CA HIS A 137 1.96 -19.28 1.53
C HIS A 137 2.11 -17.99 0.73
N ARG A 138 3.21 -17.25 0.90
CA ARG A 138 3.42 -15.95 0.25
C ARG A 138 3.46 -15.97 -1.29
N GLU A 139 3.75 -17.13 -1.87
CA GLU A 139 3.77 -17.36 -3.32
C GLU A 139 2.48 -17.98 -3.86
N ASP A 140 1.53 -18.37 -2.99
CA ASP A 140 0.27 -18.96 -3.43
C ASP A 140 -0.59 -17.91 -4.13
N ALA A 141 -1.27 -18.28 -5.21
CA ALA A 141 -2.27 -17.39 -5.83
C ALA A 141 -3.57 -17.37 -5.01
N ILE A 142 -3.96 -18.53 -4.49
CA ILE A 142 -5.19 -18.78 -3.74
C ILE A 142 -4.87 -19.62 -2.51
N ILE A 143 -5.42 -19.23 -1.35
CA ILE A 143 -5.42 -20.06 -0.14
C ILE A 143 -6.88 -20.43 0.17
N ALA A 144 -7.14 -21.73 0.37
CA ALA A 144 -8.44 -22.22 0.81
C ALA A 144 -8.55 -22.14 2.33
N ILE A 145 -9.58 -21.45 2.82
CA ILE A 145 -9.83 -21.29 4.26
C ILE A 145 -11.25 -21.64 4.65
N SER A 146 -11.46 -21.91 5.93
CA SER A 146 -12.77 -21.87 6.59
C SER A 146 -12.68 -20.97 7.82
N VAL A 147 -13.82 -20.50 8.32
CA VAL A 147 -13.89 -19.65 9.52
C VAL A 147 -15.05 -20.13 10.40
N ASP A 148 -14.96 -19.96 11.71
CA ASP A 148 -16.04 -20.38 12.62
C ASP A 148 -17.15 -19.33 12.77
N SER A 149 -16.82 -18.07 12.50
CA SER A 149 -17.71 -16.93 12.70
C SER A 149 -18.48 -16.59 11.43
N GLU A 150 -19.82 -16.58 11.52
CA GLU A 150 -20.71 -16.11 10.46
C GLU A 150 -20.38 -14.67 10.05
N ARG A 151 -20.08 -13.82 11.03
CA ARG A 151 -19.72 -12.41 10.80
C ARG A 151 -18.42 -12.26 10.03
N VAL A 152 -17.40 -13.07 10.34
CA VAL A 152 -16.14 -13.08 9.58
C VAL A 152 -16.39 -13.60 8.17
N GLY A 153 -17.18 -14.67 8.00
CA GLY A 153 -17.56 -15.19 6.68
C GLY A 153 -18.36 -14.20 5.82
N GLU A 154 -19.20 -13.37 6.44
CA GLU A 154 -19.87 -12.24 5.78
C GLU A 154 -18.88 -11.15 5.38
N TYR A 155 -18.01 -10.72 6.32
CA TYR A 155 -16.97 -9.72 6.07
C TYR A 155 -16.05 -10.11 4.91
N LEU A 156 -15.59 -11.36 4.86
CA LEU A 156 -14.75 -11.88 3.77
C LEU A 156 -15.41 -11.67 2.40
N ARG A 157 -16.70 -12.03 2.26
CA ARG A 157 -17.44 -11.94 1.00
C ARG A 157 -17.80 -10.50 0.64
N CYS A 158 -18.31 -9.73 1.59
CA CYS A 158 -18.82 -8.38 1.35
C CYS A 158 -17.69 -7.39 1.03
N THR A 159 -16.47 -7.64 1.49
CA THR A 159 -15.32 -6.78 1.21
C THR A 159 -14.47 -7.25 0.02
N GLY A 160 -14.79 -8.41 -0.56
CA GLY A 160 -13.99 -9.03 -1.61
C GLY A 160 -12.64 -9.61 -1.15
N LEU A 161 -12.40 -9.65 0.17
CA LEU A 161 -11.19 -10.26 0.74
C LEU A 161 -11.13 -11.77 0.47
N ALA A 162 -12.29 -12.42 0.41
CA ALA A 162 -12.42 -13.78 -0.12
C ALA A 162 -13.70 -13.93 -0.95
N VAL A 163 -13.71 -14.92 -1.83
CA VAL A 163 -14.94 -15.41 -2.47
C VAL A 163 -15.29 -16.77 -1.91
N THR A 164 -16.57 -17.15 -1.90
CA THR A 164 -16.94 -18.55 -1.62
C THR A 164 -16.39 -19.41 -2.76
N SER A 165 -15.69 -20.49 -2.41
CA SER A 165 -15.22 -21.45 -3.41
C SER A 165 -16.43 -21.98 -4.21
N PRO A 166 -16.37 -22.00 -5.55
CA PRO A 166 -17.45 -22.55 -6.38
C PRO A 166 -17.63 -24.07 -6.16
N PHE A 167 -16.67 -24.72 -5.49
CA PHE A 167 -16.70 -26.14 -5.14
C PHE A 167 -17.10 -26.38 -3.68
N SER A 168 -17.45 -25.32 -2.93
CA SER A 168 -17.91 -25.46 -1.55
C SER A 168 -19.32 -26.03 -1.50
N GLU A 169 -19.52 -27.09 -0.71
CA GLU A 169 -20.84 -27.72 -0.51
C GLU A 169 -21.79 -26.85 0.33
N SER A 170 -21.24 -25.94 1.13
CA SER A 170 -21.99 -24.99 1.97
C SER A 170 -21.58 -23.56 1.65
N THR A 171 -22.50 -22.62 1.83
CA THR A 171 -22.24 -21.17 1.78
C THR A 171 -22.13 -20.54 3.17
N CYS A 172 -22.44 -21.29 4.23
CA CYS A 172 -22.41 -20.84 5.62
C CYS A 172 -21.23 -21.45 6.42
N PRO A 173 -20.56 -20.66 7.26
CA PRO A 173 -19.60 -21.15 8.27
C PRO A 173 -20.19 -22.21 9.21
N PRO A 174 -19.37 -23.12 9.77
CA PRO A 174 -17.94 -23.34 9.47
C PRO A 174 -17.70 -24.21 8.22
N ALA A 175 -18.77 -24.76 7.62
CA ALA A 175 -18.65 -25.69 6.51
C ALA A 175 -18.24 -25.03 5.18
N ALA A 176 -18.52 -23.73 5.03
CA ALA A 176 -18.14 -22.96 3.86
C ALA A 176 -16.63 -22.86 3.69
N ILE A 177 -16.18 -23.06 2.44
CA ILE A 177 -14.80 -22.88 2.03
C ILE A 177 -14.69 -21.57 1.27
N TYR A 178 -13.80 -20.70 1.69
CA TYR A 178 -13.49 -19.43 1.06
C TYR A 178 -12.14 -19.49 0.36
N TRP A 179 -12.03 -18.81 -0.77
CA TRP A 179 -10.77 -18.59 -1.48
C TRP A 179 -10.26 -17.19 -1.17
N LEU A 180 -9.17 -17.10 -0.41
CA LEU A 180 -8.39 -15.88 -0.29
C LEU A 180 -7.58 -15.72 -1.56
N GLN A 181 -7.79 -14.63 -2.29
CA GLN A 181 -7.00 -14.31 -3.47
C GLN A 181 -5.87 -13.35 -3.10
N ARG A 182 -4.65 -13.71 -3.46
CA ARG A 182 -3.46 -12.88 -3.22
C ARG A 182 -3.63 -11.49 -3.80
N GLU A 183 -4.12 -11.41 -5.04
CA GLU A 183 -4.34 -10.16 -5.75
C GLU A 183 -5.34 -9.23 -5.04
N ALA A 184 -6.43 -9.78 -4.50
CA ALA A 184 -7.46 -9.00 -3.82
C ALA A 184 -6.93 -8.46 -2.48
N PHE A 185 -6.22 -9.30 -1.73
CA PHE A 185 -5.61 -8.89 -0.46
C PHE A 185 -4.67 -7.70 -0.65
N TRP A 186 -3.70 -7.81 -1.58
CA TRP A 186 -2.76 -6.71 -1.85
C TRP A 186 -3.42 -5.50 -2.51
N GLN A 187 -4.66 -5.58 -3.00
CA GLN A 187 -5.43 -4.41 -3.42
C GLN A 187 -6.10 -3.66 -2.26
N GLY A 188 -5.97 -4.13 -1.03
CA GLY A 188 -6.58 -3.50 0.15
C GLY A 188 -7.94 -4.09 0.52
N ALA A 189 -8.34 -5.23 -0.06
CA ALA A 189 -9.64 -5.83 0.22
C ALA A 189 -9.81 -6.09 1.73
N GLY A 190 -10.93 -5.61 2.28
CA GLY A 190 -11.29 -5.75 3.69
C GLY A 190 -10.46 -4.93 4.68
N ALA A 191 -9.32 -4.35 4.29
CA ALA A 191 -8.40 -3.76 5.26
C ALA A 191 -9.07 -2.66 6.12
N PRO A 192 -9.08 -2.83 7.46
CA PRO A 192 -9.52 -1.79 8.38
C PRO A 192 -8.73 -0.49 8.17
N ASP A 193 -9.33 0.67 8.46
CA ASP A 193 -8.70 1.98 8.23
C ASP A 193 -7.32 2.11 8.92
N ASP A 194 -7.18 1.58 10.13
CA ASP A 194 -5.93 1.58 10.89
C ASP A 194 -4.89 0.57 10.37
N GLN A 195 -5.31 -0.41 9.57
CA GLN A 195 -4.46 -1.46 8.99
C GLN A 195 -4.26 -1.33 7.48
N HIS A 196 -4.93 -0.40 6.81
CA HIS A 196 -4.78 -0.18 5.37
C HIS A 196 -3.42 0.47 5.04
N TRP A 197 -2.78 0.08 3.93
CA TRP A 197 -1.45 0.59 3.54
C TRP A 197 -1.45 2.09 3.23
N LEU A 198 -2.49 2.60 2.57
CA LEU A 198 -2.71 4.04 2.46
C LEU A 198 -3.13 4.60 3.82
N ARG A 199 -2.44 5.66 4.25
CA ARG A 199 -2.59 6.28 5.57
C ARG A 199 -3.19 7.69 5.51
N SER A 200 -3.47 8.20 4.31
CA SER A 200 -4.10 9.51 4.13
C SER A 200 -5.06 9.50 2.94
N ARG A 201 -6.31 9.85 3.24
CA ARG A 201 -7.40 10.13 2.29
C ARG A 201 -7.98 11.50 2.60
N PRO A 202 -7.46 12.59 1.99
CA PRO A 202 -7.82 13.95 2.38
C PRO A 202 -9.30 14.28 2.18
N GLU A 203 -9.96 13.62 1.24
CA GLU A 203 -11.40 13.69 0.98
C GLU A 203 -12.26 13.27 2.18
N GLU A 204 -11.73 12.45 3.09
CA GLU A 204 -12.45 11.97 4.28
C GLU A 204 -12.26 12.89 5.50
N SER A 205 -11.40 13.90 5.40
CA SER A 205 -11.04 14.77 6.52
C SER A 205 -12.08 15.84 6.86
N PHE A 206 -13.20 15.92 6.13
CA PHE A 206 -14.26 16.90 6.37
C PHE A 206 -15.39 16.31 7.23
N PRO A 207 -15.64 16.86 8.44
CA PRO A 207 -16.72 16.37 9.30
C PRO A 207 -18.08 16.42 8.61
N GLY A 208 -18.86 15.35 8.72
CA GLY A 208 -20.21 15.24 8.14
C GLY A 208 -20.26 14.82 6.67
N PHE A 209 -19.12 14.63 6.00
CA PHE A 209 -19.06 14.04 4.67
C PHE A 209 -18.98 12.52 4.71
N ASN A 210 -19.42 11.87 3.63
CA ASN A 210 -19.47 10.42 3.53
C ASN A 210 -18.08 9.81 3.31
N GLY A 211 -17.30 9.66 4.38
CA GLY A 211 -16.06 8.89 4.39
C GLY A 211 -16.26 7.38 4.28
N LYS A 212 -17.50 6.87 4.29
CA LYS A 212 -17.78 5.42 4.22
C LYS A 212 -17.87 4.90 2.80
N LEU A 213 -18.43 5.69 1.88
CA LEU A 213 -18.52 5.31 0.46
C LEU A 213 -17.29 5.74 -0.35
N GLY A 214 -16.45 6.65 0.15
CA GLY A 214 -15.08 6.91 -0.32
C GLY A 214 -14.89 7.28 -1.81
N VAL A 215 -15.96 7.49 -2.59
CA VAL A 215 -15.82 7.77 -4.03
C VAL A 215 -15.62 9.26 -4.28
N PHE A 216 -14.43 9.63 -4.74
CA PHE A 216 -14.20 10.95 -5.32
C PHE A 216 -14.98 11.06 -6.64
N ALA A 217 -15.98 11.94 -6.66
CA ALA A 217 -16.89 12.10 -7.78
C ALA A 217 -16.14 12.47 -9.07
N SER A 218 -16.59 11.89 -10.20
CA SER A 218 -16.01 12.20 -11.50
C SER A 218 -16.60 13.50 -12.05
N GLN A 219 -15.77 14.54 -12.12
CA GLN A 219 -16.04 15.80 -12.80
C GLN A 219 -14.94 16.01 -13.83
N LEU A 220 -15.27 16.55 -15.00
CA LEU A 220 -14.25 16.92 -15.99
C LEU A 220 -13.58 18.25 -15.61
N GLY A 221 -12.25 18.25 -15.65
CA GLY A 221 -11.39 19.42 -15.63
C GLY A 221 -10.62 19.55 -16.95
N PHE A 222 -9.81 20.59 -17.05
CA PHE A 222 -9.01 20.87 -18.23
C PHE A 222 -7.67 21.45 -17.82
N THR A 223 -6.59 20.94 -18.41
CA THR A 223 -5.22 21.45 -18.22
C THR A 223 -4.69 21.99 -19.53
N ARG A 224 -4.15 23.21 -19.49
CA ARG A 224 -3.42 23.87 -20.59
C ARG A 224 -2.14 24.51 -20.08
N GLU A 225 -1.05 23.76 -20.14
CA GLU A 225 0.28 24.17 -19.68
C GLU A 225 1.36 23.41 -20.45
N GLY A 226 2.41 24.10 -20.92
CA GLY A 226 3.49 23.46 -21.68
C GLY A 226 2.98 22.72 -22.93
N ASN A 227 3.28 21.43 -23.02
CA ASN A 227 2.81 20.54 -24.11
C ASN A 227 1.44 19.91 -23.84
N VAL A 228 0.81 20.25 -22.72
CA VAL A 228 -0.43 19.63 -22.25
C VAL A 228 -1.61 20.51 -22.63
N CYS A 229 -2.58 19.93 -23.34
CA CYS A 229 -3.87 20.54 -23.65
C CYS A 229 -4.91 19.42 -23.66
N THR A 230 -5.50 19.12 -22.52
CA THR A 230 -6.29 17.89 -22.34
C THR A 230 -7.43 18.07 -21.35
N VAL A 231 -8.50 17.32 -21.57
CA VAL A 231 -9.63 17.16 -20.63
C VAL A 231 -9.41 15.88 -19.86
N HIS A 232 -9.57 15.93 -18.54
CA HIS A 232 -9.32 14.81 -17.63
C HIS A 232 -10.25 14.89 -16.42
N PRO A 233 -10.44 13.82 -15.63
CA PRO A 233 -11.13 13.92 -14.36
C PRO A 233 -10.41 14.89 -13.43
N VAL A 234 -11.18 15.68 -12.67
CA VAL A 234 -10.68 16.41 -11.51
C VAL A 234 -10.03 15.40 -10.56
N ARG A 235 -8.85 15.74 -10.06
CA ARG A 235 -8.06 14.85 -9.21
C ARG A 235 -8.44 15.03 -7.74
N PRO A 236 -8.41 13.95 -6.93
CA PRO A 236 -8.54 14.08 -5.50
C PRO A 236 -7.50 15.07 -4.92
N PRO A 237 -7.84 15.80 -3.86
CA PRO A 237 -6.88 16.68 -3.19
C PRO A 237 -5.66 15.89 -2.69
N LYS A 238 -4.49 16.55 -2.72
CA LYS A 238 -3.27 15.94 -2.17
C LYS A 238 -3.36 15.88 -0.64
N PRO A 239 -2.75 14.87 0.00
CA PRO A 239 -2.41 14.91 1.41
C PRO A 239 -1.69 16.21 1.77
N LYS A 240 -1.82 16.68 3.01
CA LYS A 240 -1.07 17.87 3.44
C LYS A 240 0.44 17.57 3.45
N PRO A 241 1.32 18.55 3.20
CA PRO A 241 2.75 18.39 3.43
C PRO A 241 3.05 17.75 4.80
N GLY A 242 3.96 16.78 4.84
CA GLY A 242 4.32 16.01 6.04
C GLY A 242 3.42 14.81 6.35
N ALA A 243 2.25 14.71 5.73
CA ALA A 243 1.33 13.60 5.96
C ALA A 243 1.94 12.26 5.53
N LEU A 244 1.66 11.20 6.30
CA LEU A 244 1.95 9.82 5.94
C LEU A 244 0.95 9.38 4.88
N ILE A 245 1.44 9.03 3.69
CA ILE A 245 0.61 8.62 2.55
C ILE A 245 0.49 7.10 2.52
N TYR A 246 1.60 6.41 2.73
CA TYR A 246 1.70 4.97 2.59
C TYR A 246 2.68 4.39 3.60
N SER A 247 2.41 3.18 4.08
CA SER A 247 3.26 2.48 5.04
C SER A 247 3.16 0.96 4.84
N ARG A 248 4.30 0.28 4.72
CA ARG A 248 4.38 -1.19 4.59
C ARG A 248 5.66 -1.72 5.22
N PHE A 249 5.54 -2.80 5.99
CA PHE A 249 6.69 -3.54 6.48
C PHE A 249 7.26 -4.45 5.38
N ILE A 250 8.57 -4.46 5.22
CA ILE A 250 9.28 -5.30 4.25
C ILE A 250 10.00 -6.40 5.03
N VAL A 251 9.42 -7.60 5.05
CA VAL A 251 9.85 -8.75 5.85
C VAL A 251 11.30 -9.13 5.52
N GLU A 252 11.66 -9.16 4.23
CA GLU A 252 13.03 -9.52 3.84
C GLU A 252 14.10 -8.55 4.32
N LEU A 253 13.72 -7.30 4.60
CA LEU A 253 14.62 -6.27 5.10
C LEU A 253 14.49 -6.08 6.61
N GLY A 254 13.38 -6.51 7.22
CA GLY A 254 13.06 -6.25 8.62
C GLY A 254 12.78 -4.78 8.92
N GLN A 255 12.38 -3.99 7.92
CA GLN A 255 12.25 -2.53 8.02
C GLN A 255 10.86 -2.06 7.61
N GLN A 256 10.38 -1.00 8.26
CA GLN A 256 9.17 -0.28 7.85
C GLN A 256 9.53 0.71 6.74
N LEU A 257 8.86 0.61 5.60
CA LEU A 257 8.93 1.62 4.54
C LEU A 257 7.73 2.56 4.65
N GLU A 258 7.99 3.86 4.68
CA GLU A 258 6.98 4.91 4.65
C GLU A 258 7.14 5.81 3.43
N ILE A 259 6.04 6.35 2.92
CA ILE A 259 6.02 7.43 1.94
C ILE A 259 5.25 8.60 2.54
N ARG A 260 5.87 9.78 2.57
CA ARG A 260 5.29 11.02 3.10
C ARG A 260 5.25 12.09 2.03
N HIS A 261 4.23 12.93 2.05
CA HIS A 261 4.27 14.16 1.27
C HIS A 261 5.43 15.01 1.80
N ILE A 262 6.34 15.42 0.91
CA ILE A 262 7.44 16.30 1.33
C ILE A 262 6.89 17.59 1.94
N ASP A 263 7.56 18.08 2.98
CA ASP A 263 7.25 19.36 3.61
C ASP A 263 8.47 20.26 3.48
N ALA A 264 8.42 21.21 2.54
CA ALA A 264 9.51 22.14 2.29
C ALA A 264 9.72 23.15 3.44
N SER A 265 8.76 23.28 4.36
CA SER A 265 8.89 24.10 5.57
C SER A 265 9.61 23.35 6.70
N ASN A 266 9.65 22.02 6.64
CA ASN A 266 10.46 21.20 7.53
C ASN A 266 11.93 21.21 7.08
N PRO A 267 12.87 21.73 7.91
CA PRO A 267 14.28 21.81 7.54
C PRO A 267 14.89 20.45 7.17
N ALA A 268 14.57 19.38 7.88
CA ALA A 268 15.14 18.06 7.61
C ALA A 268 14.73 17.52 6.24
N HIS A 269 13.46 17.69 5.85
CA HIS A 269 12.97 17.31 4.53
C HIS A 269 13.64 18.13 3.43
N PHE A 270 13.69 19.46 3.60
CA PHE A 270 14.24 20.36 2.59
C PHE A 270 15.75 20.17 2.41
N GLU A 271 16.52 20.10 3.49
CA GLU A 271 17.97 19.89 3.46
C GLU A 271 18.33 18.55 2.82
N ALA A 272 17.60 17.47 3.13
CA ALA A 272 17.79 16.17 2.50
C ALA A 272 17.54 16.25 0.98
N TYR A 273 16.41 16.81 0.56
CA TYR A 273 16.10 17.01 -0.86
C TYR A 273 17.17 17.83 -1.57
N ALA A 274 17.56 18.99 -1.02
CA ALA A 274 18.55 19.87 -1.60
C ALA A 274 19.92 19.19 -1.71
N ARG A 275 20.38 18.49 -0.67
CA ARG A 275 21.63 17.69 -0.73
C ARG A 275 21.56 16.63 -1.82
N TRP A 276 20.48 15.87 -1.89
CA TRP A 276 20.35 14.80 -2.87
C TRP A 276 20.38 15.35 -4.29
N GLN A 277 19.58 16.38 -4.60
CA GLN A 277 19.56 17.01 -5.93
C GLN A 277 20.92 17.63 -6.31
N ASN A 278 21.67 18.11 -5.31
CA ASN A 278 23.02 18.64 -5.48
C ASN A 278 24.13 17.58 -5.43
N SER A 279 23.80 16.29 -5.32
CA SER A 279 24.80 15.22 -5.47
C SER A 279 25.07 14.94 -6.95
N ASP A 280 26.31 14.63 -7.31
CA ASP A 280 26.67 14.34 -8.71
C ASP A 280 25.88 13.15 -9.28
N ARG A 281 25.67 12.12 -8.45
CA ARG A 281 24.95 10.91 -8.83
C ARG A 281 23.49 11.18 -9.18
N VAL A 282 22.76 11.87 -8.31
CA VAL A 282 21.33 12.15 -8.55
C VAL A 282 21.20 13.15 -9.69
N ASN A 283 22.03 14.19 -9.69
CA ASN A 283 21.98 15.22 -10.72
C ASN A 283 22.30 14.69 -12.13
N ALA A 284 23.10 13.62 -12.25
CA ALA A 284 23.35 12.97 -13.53
C ALA A 284 22.06 12.49 -14.23
N GLY A 285 21.02 12.12 -13.46
CA GLY A 285 19.71 11.73 -13.97
C GLY A 285 18.67 12.86 -13.89
N TRP A 286 18.54 13.48 -12.72
CA TRP A 286 17.47 14.43 -12.41
C TRP A 286 17.73 15.85 -12.94
N LYS A 287 19.00 16.23 -13.11
CA LYS A 287 19.41 17.56 -13.60
C LYS A 287 18.83 18.74 -12.82
N GLU A 288 18.47 18.53 -11.55
CA GLU A 288 17.85 19.57 -10.71
C GLU A 288 18.83 20.34 -9.80
N ARG A 289 20.14 20.10 -9.88
CA ARG A 289 21.17 20.87 -9.14
C ARG A 289 20.91 22.37 -9.19
N GLY A 290 21.08 23.04 -8.05
CA GLY A 290 20.89 24.47 -7.91
C GLY A 290 20.93 24.94 -6.46
N PRO A 291 20.80 26.27 -6.26
CA PRO A 291 20.73 26.86 -4.94
C PRO A 291 19.37 26.59 -4.28
N ASP A 292 19.27 26.83 -2.98
CA ASP A 292 18.07 26.59 -2.19
C ASP A 292 16.83 27.30 -2.73
N GLU A 293 16.98 28.51 -3.29
CA GLU A 293 15.86 29.27 -3.88
C GLU A 293 15.24 28.51 -5.05
N LYS A 294 16.06 27.85 -5.87
CA LYS A 294 15.59 27.01 -6.98
C LYS A 294 14.78 25.83 -6.43
N HIS A 295 15.30 25.14 -5.42
CA HIS A 295 14.64 23.99 -4.81
C HIS A 295 13.32 24.34 -4.13
N ARG A 296 13.27 25.48 -3.43
CA ARG A 296 12.02 25.99 -2.81
C ARG A 296 10.98 26.33 -3.88
N ALA A 297 11.39 27.02 -4.95
CA ALA A 297 10.50 27.34 -6.05
C ALA A 297 9.96 26.07 -6.73
N TYR A 298 10.81 25.06 -6.94
CA TYR A 298 10.43 23.77 -7.52
C TYR A 298 9.39 23.05 -6.66
N LEU A 299 9.66 22.86 -5.37
CA LEU A 299 8.72 22.17 -4.46
C LEU A 299 7.41 22.96 -4.28
N ALA A 300 7.44 24.29 -4.30
CA ALA A 300 6.24 25.12 -4.28
C ALA A 300 5.39 24.94 -5.55
N ALA A 301 6.03 24.88 -6.72
CA ALA A 301 5.35 24.62 -7.98
C ALA A 301 4.73 23.21 -8.03
N GLN A 302 5.48 22.19 -7.57
CA GLN A 302 4.99 20.82 -7.42
C GLN A 302 3.79 20.75 -6.48
N LEU A 303 3.82 21.45 -5.34
CA LEU A 303 2.71 21.51 -4.39
C LEU A 303 1.47 22.18 -5.01
N ALA A 304 1.65 23.27 -5.75
CA ALA A 304 0.57 24.00 -6.41
C ALA A 304 -0.07 23.23 -7.58
N ASN A 305 0.68 22.39 -8.28
CA ASN A 305 0.21 21.71 -9.48
C ASN A 305 -0.64 20.46 -9.17
N PRO A 306 -1.96 20.43 -9.44
CA PRO A 306 -2.84 19.33 -9.01
C PRO A 306 -2.45 17.94 -9.54
N HIS A 307 -1.72 17.86 -10.66
CA HIS A 307 -1.45 16.57 -11.29
C HIS A 307 -0.32 15.76 -10.64
N THR A 308 0.53 16.37 -9.82
CA THR A 308 1.78 15.75 -9.32
C THR A 308 1.94 15.94 -7.82
N MET A 309 2.59 14.99 -7.15
CA MET A 309 2.89 15.05 -5.73
C MET A 309 4.33 14.61 -5.46
N SER A 310 5.12 15.56 -4.95
CA SER A 310 6.46 15.33 -4.44
C SER A 310 6.41 14.65 -3.07
N CYS A 311 7.10 13.52 -2.94
CA CYS A 311 7.12 12.71 -1.73
C CYS A 311 8.56 12.37 -1.34
N VAL A 312 8.75 12.09 -0.06
CA VAL A 312 9.95 11.43 0.46
C VAL A 312 9.57 10.03 0.92
N PHE A 313 10.49 9.08 0.79
CA PHE A 313 10.34 7.76 1.38
C PHE A 313 11.38 7.52 2.47
N LEU A 314 10.99 6.77 3.49
CA LEU A 314 11.74 6.57 4.71
C LEU A 314 11.83 5.10 5.09
N TRP A 315 12.99 4.68 5.61
CA TRP A 315 13.17 3.38 6.24
C TRP A 315 13.25 3.56 7.75
N ASP A 316 12.34 2.95 8.51
CA ASP A 316 12.28 3.07 9.97
C ASP A 316 12.39 4.53 10.45
N LYS A 317 11.65 5.42 9.77
CA LYS A 317 11.62 6.88 9.97
C LYS A 317 12.87 7.66 9.53
N GLU A 318 13.89 7.01 8.97
CA GLU A 318 15.04 7.69 8.37
C GLU A 318 14.77 8.04 6.91
N LEU A 319 14.96 9.31 6.53
CA LEU A 319 14.82 9.78 5.15
C LEU A 319 15.79 9.05 4.22
N ALA A 320 15.28 8.40 3.18
CA ALA A 320 16.07 7.56 2.28
C ALA A 320 16.11 8.07 0.84
N GLY A 321 15.05 8.72 0.38
CA GLY A 321 15.01 9.29 -0.96
C GLY A 321 13.73 10.03 -1.29
N TYR A 322 13.57 10.34 -2.57
CA TYR A 322 12.52 11.20 -3.09
C TYR A 322 11.81 10.54 -4.26
N THR A 323 10.50 10.76 -4.37
CA THR A 323 9.68 10.28 -5.47
C THR A 323 8.62 11.30 -5.87
N GLU A 324 8.33 11.37 -7.16
CA GLU A 324 7.15 12.06 -7.68
C GLU A 324 6.12 11.03 -8.10
N ILE A 325 4.87 11.24 -7.70
CA ILE A 325 3.72 10.44 -8.13
C ILE A 325 2.74 11.39 -8.78
N GLY A 326 2.40 11.16 -10.04
CA GLY A 326 1.53 12.04 -10.80
C GLY A 326 0.51 11.31 -11.65
N TRP A 327 -0.38 12.09 -12.27
CA TRP A 327 -1.37 11.63 -13.22
C TRP A 327 -0.82 11.78 -14.65
N VAL A 328 -0.79 10.67 -15.38
CA VAL A 328 -0.11 10.64 -16.68
C VAL A 328 -0.75 11.60 -17.65
N LYS A 329 -2.08 11.66 -17.70
CA LYS A 329 -2.80 12.38 -18.75
C LYS A 329 -2.45 13.88 -18.78
N GLU A 330 -2.10 14.45 -17.64
CA GLU A 330 -1.68 15.84 -17.45
C GLU A 330 -0.16 16.05 -17.47
N ASP A 331 0.64 14.98 -17.65
CA ASP A 331 2.08 15.07 -17.73
C ASP A 331 2.53 15.52 -19.14
N ASN A 332 3.59 16.33 -19.21
CA ASN A 332 4.17 16.78 -20.49
C ASN A 332 4.63 15.63 -21.39
N ALA A 333 4.95 14.46 -20.82
CA ALA A 333 5.36 13.27 -21.56
C ALA A 333 4.18 12.57 -22.27
N ALA A 334 2.94 12.80 -21.83
CA ALA A 334 1.78 12.04 -22.28
C ALA A 334 1.49 12.16 -23.78
N CYS A 335 1.71 13.33 -24.36
CA CYS A 335 1.48 13.58 -25.79
C CYS A 335 2.42 12.75 -26.69
N PHE A 336 3.52 12.21 -26.14
CA PHE A 336 4.46 11.37 -26.86
C PHE A 336 4.13 9.87 -26.76
N PHE A 337 3.33 9.44 -25.78
CA PHE A 337 3.10 8.01 -25.53
C PHE A 337 2.25 7.31 -26.60
N GLY A 338 1.15 7.93 -27.04
CA GLY A 338 0.27 7.35 -28.05
C GLY A 338 0.99 7.09 -29.37
N ALA A 339 1.43 8.17 -30.03
CA ALA A 339 2.03 8.09 -31.36
C ALA A 339 3.43 7.44 -31.36
N GLN A 340 4.27 7.73 -30.36
CA GLN A 340 5.64 7.20 -30.37
C GLN A 340 5.73 5.81 -29.74
N CYS A 341 4.93 5.48 -28.73
CA CYS A 341 5.10 4.25 -27.94
C CYS A 341 3.93 3.26 -28.06
N ASN A 342 2.85 3.61 -28.77
CA ASN A 342 1.64 2.80 -28.90
C ASN A 342 1.03 2.43 -27.54
N ILE A 343 1.00 3.40 -26.61
CA ILE A 343 0.34 3.26 -25.32
C ILE A 343 -0.84 4.22 -25.26
N VAL A 344 -2.01 3.69 -24.90
CA VAL A 344 -3.17 4.51 -24.54
C VAL A 344 -3.05 4.90 -23.08
N VAL A 345 -3.08 6.20 -22.82
CA VAL A 345 -3.14 6.74 -21.45
C VAL A 345 -4.60 6.83 -21.04
N GLY A 346 -4.98 6.03 -20.04
CA GLY A 346 -6.30 6.06 -19.42
C GLY A 346 -6.48 7.28 -18.51
N GLU A 347 -7.74 7.56 -18.18
CA GLU A 347 -8.12 8.73 -17.38
C GLU A 347 -7.49 8.76 -15.99
N HIS A 348 -7.19 7.60 -15.40
CA HIS A 348 -6.66 7.46 -14.04
C HIS A 348 -5.25 6.86 -14.01
N ASP A 349 -4.58 6.75 -15.15
CA ASP A 349 -3.22 6.23 -15.17
C ASP A 349 -2.27 7.17 -14.45
N GLN A 350 -1.32 6.59 -13.72
CA GLN A 350 -0.35 7.34 -12.92
C GLN A 350 1.07 7.15 -13.44
N ASN A 351 1.96 8.08 -13.11
CA ASN A 351 3.40 7.93 -13.33
C ASN A 351 4.13 7.97 -11.99
N SER A 352 5.38 7.51 -12.01
CA SER A 352 6.24 7.66 -10.86
C SER A 352 7.69 7.89 -11.25
N HIS A 353 8.34 8.86 -10.61
CA HIS A 353 9.78 9.09 -10.73
C HIS A 353 10.41 8.84 -9.36
N ILE A 354 11.62 8.29 -9.32
CA ILE A 354 12.27 7.86 -8.07
C ILE A 354 13.76 8.19 -8.07
N LEU A 355 14.26 8.67 -6.94
CA LEU A 355 15.67 8.67 -6.59
C LEU A 355 15.88 8.12 -5.18
N VAL A 356 16.91 7.29 -5.02
CA VAL A 356 17.46 6.97 -3.70
C VAL A 356 18.51 8.01 -3.38
N GLY A 357 18.27 8.80 -2.35
CA GLY A 357 19.12 9.91 -1.95
C GLY A 357 20.31 9.43 -1.15
N GLU A 358 20.04 8.74 -0.06
CA GLU A 358 21.07 8.24 0.86
C GLU A 358 21.78 7.00 0.30
N GLU A 359 23.11 7.02 0.30
CA GLU A 359 23.94 5.97 -0.31
C GLU A 359 23.76 4.61 0.38
N HIS A 360 23.62 4.61 1.71
CA HIS A 360 23.53 3.39 2.50
C HIS A 360 22.17 2.66 2.36
N PHE A 361 21.14 3.35 1.83
CA PHE A 361 19.85 2.74 1.47
C PHE A 361 19.77 2.25 0.02
N ARG A 362 20.86 2.30 -0.74
CA ARG A 362 20.93 1.69 -2.06
C ARG A 362 21.01 0.16 -1.97
N GLY A 363 20.70 -0.51 -3.07
CA GLY A 363 20.76 -1.97 -3.19
C GLY A 363 19.57 -2.52 -3.95
N GLY A 364 19.73 -3.68 -4.60
CA GLY A 364 18.69 -4.27 -5.45
C GLY A 364 17.39 -4.55 -4.70
N LYS A 365 17.46 -5.25 -3.56
CA LYS A 365 16.30 -5.57 -2.73
C LYS A 365 15.59 -4.32 -2.18
N ARG A 366 16.34 -3.33 -1.70
CA ARG A 366 15.77 -2.05 -1.26
C ARG A 366 15.11 -1.29 -2.39
N TYR A 367 15.72 -1.31 -3.58
CA TYR A 367 15.12 -0.71 -4.76
C TYR A 367 13.80 -1.39 -5.14
N GLU A 368 13.77 -2.72 -5.19
CA GLU A 368 12.57 -3.51 -5.45
C GLU A 368 11.46 -3.18 -4.45
N ALA A 369 11.78 -3.17 -3.15
CA ALA A 369 10.82 -2.84 -2.10
C ALA A 369 10.26 -1.41 -2.24
N VAL A 370 11.11 -0.41 -2.45
CA VAL A 370 10.69 0.99 -2.60
C VAL A 370 9.88 1.19 -3.88
N ALA A 371 10.38 0.71 -5.01
CA ALA A 371 9.71 0.89 -6.29
C ALA A 371 8.36 0.16 -6.29
N THR A 372 8.28 -1.07 -5.79
CA THR A 372 7.01 -1.80 -5.60
C THR A 372 6.06 -1.02 -4.70
N SER A 373 6.51 -0.46 -3.57
CA SER A 373 5.66 0.34 -2.68
C SER A 373 5.17 1.65 -3.31
N ILE A 374 5.96 2.31 -4.15
CA ILE A 374 5.52 3.49 -4.90
C ILE A 374 4.45 3.10 -5.92
N LYS A 375 4.65 2.01 -6.68
CA LYS A 375 3.65 1.50 -7.62
C LYS A 375 2.38 1.04 -6.90
N HIS A 376 2.53 0.38 -5.76
CA HIS A 376 1.42 0.01 -4.88
C HIS A 376 0.61 1.24 -4.46
N THR A 377 1.30 2.29 -4.00
CA THR A 377 0.68 3.57 -3.65
C THR A 377 -0.11 4.14 -4.82
N CYS A 378 0.45 4.13 -6.04
CA CYS A 378 -0.27 4.58 -7.23
C CYS A 378 -1.57 3.78 -7.43
N PHE A 379 -1.50 2.45 -7.45
CA PHE A 379 -2.67 1.61 -7.69
C PHE A 379 -3.74 1.66 -6.59
N LEU A 380 -3.37 1.94 -5.34
CA LEU A 380 -4.34 2.08 -4.25
C LEU A 380 -4.96 3.48 -4.20
N ARG A 381 -4.24 4.53 -4.60
CA ARG A 381 -4.74 5.92 -4.53
C ARG A 381 -5.99 6.14 -5.37
N ASP A 382 -6.12 5.41 -6.48
CA ASP A 382 -7.37 5.33 -7.24
C ASP A 382 -7.51 3.91 -7.83
N PRO A 383 -8.53 3.14 -7.43
CA PRO A 383 -8.71 1.77 -7.92
C PRO A 383 -8.96 1.69 -9.43
N ARG A 384 -9.27 2.81 -10.10
CA ARG A 384 -9.44 2.89 -11.55
C ARG A 384 -8.12 3.03 -12.30
N THR A 385 -6.99 3.26 -11.63
CA THR A 385 -5.66 3.26 -12.25
C THR A 385 -5.38 1.88 -12.85
N ARG A 386 -5.25 1.80 -14.18
CA ARG A 386 -5.00 0.56 -14.93
C ARG A 386 -3.53 0.31 -15.20
N GLN A 387 -2.75 1.37 -15.32
CA GLN A 387 -1.31 1.25 -15.47
C GLN A 387 -0.56 2.36 -14.75
N VAL A 388 0.69 2.06 -14.39
CA VAL A 388 1.66 3.04 -13.93
C VAL A 388 2.85 3.07 -14.88
N VAL A 389 3.16 4.24 -15.42
CA VAL A 389 4.28 4.42 -16.36
C VAL A 389 5.51 5.02 -15.70
N ALA A 390 6.66 4.84 -16.33
CA ALA A 390 7.89 5.54 -16.00
C ALA A 390 8.75 5.73 -17.26
N GLU A 391 9.41 6.88 -17.37
CA GLU A 391 10.20 7.25 -18.55
C GLU A 391 11.63 7.67 -18.17
N PRO A 392 12.45 6.79 -17.57
CA PRO A 392 13.84 7.08 -17.28
C PRO A 392 14.63 7.38 -18.56
N ARG A 393 15.72 8.12 -18.43
CA ARG A 393 16.68 8.31 -19.53
C ARG A 393 17.28 6.96 -19.92
N TYR A 394 17.32 6.68 -21.22
CA TYR A 394 17.54 5.32 -21.75
C TYR A 394 18.91 4.71 -21.43
N ASP A 395 19.92 5.53 -21.18
CA ASP A 395 21.33 5.15 -20.98
C ASP A 395 21.71 4.99 -19.49
N LEU A 396 20.78 5.24 -18.57
CA LEU A 396 21.03 5.09 -17.15
C LEU A 396 20.98 3.61 -16.74
N SER A 397 21.89 3.20 -15.85
CA SER A 397 21.88 1.86 -15.25
C SER A 397 20.54 1.53 -14.58
N HIS A 398 19.82 2.57 -14.13
CA HIS A 398 18.46 2.50 -13.60
C HIS A 398 17.47 1.74 -14.51
N VAL A 399 17.63 1.79 -15.84
CA VAL A 399 16.80 1.04 -16.79
C VAL A 399 16.94 -0.47 -16.59
N HIS A 400 18.15 -0.95 -16.34
CA HIS A 400 18.42 -2.37 -16.14
C HIS A 400 17.90 -2.83 -14.78
N ILE A 401 18.02 -1.98 -13.75
CA ILE A 401 17.48 -2.25 -12.41
C ILE A 401 15.95 -2.35 -12.47
N GLN A 402 15.28 -1.40 -13.14
CA GLN A 402 13.85 -1.42 -13.36
C GLN A 402 13.35 -2.69 -14.06
N ASN A 403 14.08 -3.14 -15.09
CA ASN A 403 13.72 -4.34 -15.84
C ASN A 403 13.98 -5.64 -15.07
N LYS A 404 14.88 -5.62 -14.08
CA LYS A 404 15.24 -6.79 -13.27
C LYS A 404 14.27 -7.03 -12.11
N TYR A 405 13.83 -5.96 -11.44
CA TYR A 405 13.15 -6.04 -10.14
C TYR A 405 11.65 -5.74 -10.18
N LEU A 406 11.10 -5.34 -11.33
CA LEU A 406 9.67 -5.00 -11.41
C LEU A 406 9.02 -5.81 -12.53
N PRO A 407 7.79 -6.32 -12.33
CA PRO A 407 7.05 -7.08 -13.34
C PRO A 407 6.41 -6.13 -14.37
N GLN A 408 7.21 -5.28 -15.00
CA GLN A 408 6.77 -4.23 -15.91
C GLN A 408 7.31 -4.46 -17.32
N GLU A 409 6.59 -3.94 -18.30
CA GLU A 409 6.96 -4.07 -19.69
C GLU A 409 7.88 -2.92 -20.11
N LYS A 410 9.05 -3.26 -20.66
CA LYS A 410 9.92 -2.32 -21.37
C LYS A 410 9.35 -2.10 -22.77
N LYS A 411 8.71 -0.95 -23.00
CA LYS A 411 7.93 -0.67 -24.21
C LYS A 411 8.80 -0.18 -25.36
N LYS A 412 9.20 1.08 -25.35
CA LYS A 412 9.93 1.69 -26.47
C LYS A 412 10.86 2.82 -26.05
N ARG A 413 11.99 2.94 -26.77
CA ARG A 413 12.88 4.09 -26.70
C ARG A 413 12.32 5.21 -27.58
N PHE A 414 12.20 6.42 -27.03
CA PHE A 414 11.56 7.54 -27.70
C PHE A 414 12.16 8.88 -27.24
N ASP A 415 11.94 9.95 -28.00
CA ASP A 415 12.54 11.25 -27.72
C ASP A 415 11.54 12.20 -27.06
N LEU A 416 11.95 12.73 -25.90
CA LEU A 416 11.35 13.87 -25.23
C LEU A 416 12.21 15.12 -25.50
N PRO A 417 11.66 16.34 -25.40
CA PRO A 417 12.42 17.57 -25.67
C PRO A 417 13.75 17.71 -24.89
N HIS A 418 13.84 17.13 -23.69
CA HIS A 418 14.98 17.27 -22.78
C HIS A 418 15.81 15.98 -22.59
N LYS A 419 15.36 14.83 -23.14
CA LYS A 419 16.06 13.53 -23.04
C LYS A 419 15.53 12.52 -24.06
N THR A 420 16.37 11.56 -24.46
CA THR A 420 15.89 10.29 -25.00
C THR A 420 15.53 9.37 -23.82
N ALA A 421 14.31 8.84 -23.81
CA ALA A 421 13.79 8.01 -22.73
C ALA A 421 13.53 6.56 -23.19
N ILE A 422 13.40 5.66 -22.23
CA ILE A 422 12.78 4.34 -22.42
C ILE A 422 11.49 4.32 -21.62
N LEU A 423 10.37 3.99 -22.25
CA LEU A 423 9.08 3.89 -21.58
C LEU A 423 8.92 2.50 -20.95
N PHE A 424 8.60 2.48 -19.66
CA PHE A 424 8.08 1.32 -18.96
C PHE A 424 6.59 1.51 -18.69
N ALA A 425 5.82 0.43 -18.80
CA ALA A 425 4.43 0.39 -18.39
C ALA A 425 4.17 -0.84 -17.53
N LEU A 426 3.62 -0.62 -16.35
CA LEU A 426 3.23 -1.67 -15.41
C LEU A 426 1.70 -1.72 -15.37
N GLN A 427 1.12 -2.82 -15.84
CA GLN A 427 -0.33 -3.04 -15.79
C GLN A 427 -0.74 -3.47 -14.37
N ARG A 428 -1.95 -3.06 -13.96
CA ARG A 428 -2.51 -3.34 -12.63
C ARG A 428 -2.57 -4.84 -12.35
N GLU A 429 -3.13 -5.59 -13.28
CA GLU A 429 -3.36 -7.03 -13.15
C GLU A 429 -2.02 -7.75 -12.94
N ARG A 430 -1.02 -7.42 -13.78
CA ARG A 430 0.33 -7.97 -13.65
C ARG A 430 1.02 -7.58 -12.33
N PHE A 431 0.82 -6.35 -11.85
CA PHE A 431 1.40 -5.91 -10.59
C PHE A 431 0.92 -6.72 -9.39
N PHE A 432 -0.39 -6.94 -9.28
CA PHE A 432 -0.94 -7.69 -8.15
C PHE A 432 -0.71 -9.21 -8.26
N GLN A 433 -0.50 -9.72 -9.48
CA GLN A 433 -0.10 -11.10 -9.73
C GLN A 433 1.37 -11.37 -9.40
N GLU A 434 2.28 -10.62 -10.02
CA GLU A 434 3.72 -10.90 -10.02
C GLU A 434 4.53 -9.99 -9.09
N GLY A 435 3.91 -8.99 -8.44
CA GLY A 435 4.61 -8.05 -7.57
C GLY A 435 5.22 -8.72 -6.34
N HIS A 436 6.42 -8.30 -5.96
CA HIS A 436 7.13 -8.79 -4.77
C HIS A 436 6.72 -7.98 -3.53
N PHE A 437 5.88 -8.55 -2.66
CA PHE A 437 5.30 -7.83 -1.52
C PHE A 437 5.91 -8.13 -0.14
N VAL A 438 6.88 -9.06 -0.05
CA VAL A 438 7.49 -9.52 1.20
C VAL A 438 8.88 -8.95 1.45
#